data_AF-A0A6B3F224-F1
#
_entry.id   AF-A0A6B3F224-F1
#
_cell.length_a   1.000
_cell.length_b   1.000
_cell.length_c   1.000
_cell.angle_alpha   90.00
_cell.angle_beta   90.00
_cell.angle_gamma   90.00
#
_symmetry.space_group_name_H-M   'P 1'
#
loop_
_entity.id
_entity.type
_entity.pdbx_description
1 polymer ?
#
loop_
_entity_poly.entity_id
_entity_poly.type
_entity_poly.pdbx_seq_one_letter_code
_entity_poly.pdbx_strand_id
1 'polypeptide(L)'
;VYFRWYLNSLLYAGVGAALCAFVCVAAGYTFHVYRFPAKEKLFGLVLLGVLVPTTALALPMYLLASKVGVVNTFWAVFLPSLVNPFGVYLARVFCGGYVPGEVLEASRMDGAGELRTFWSIGLRMVMPGFVTIFLFQFTAIWNN
;
A
#
# COMPACT_ATOMS: atom_id res chain seq x y z
N VAL A 1 25.03 0.27 21.06
CA VAL A 1 24.93 -0.24 19.67
C VAL A 1 23.57 -0.90 19.42
N TYR A 2 23.20 -1.94 20.18
CA TYR A 2 21.91 -2.65 20.03
C TYR A 2 20.67 -1.76 20.05
N PHE A 3 20.58 -0.78 20.96
CA PHE A 3 19.45 0.16 21.00
C PHE A 3 19.29 0.97 19.70
N ARG A 4 20.41 1.37 19.08
CA ARG A 4 20.40 2.11 17.81
C ARG A 4 19.95 1.22 16.65
N TRP A 5 20.35 -0.05 16.63
CA TRP A 5 19.87 -1.01 15.63
C TRP A 5 18.38 -1.27 15.79
N TYR A 6 17.92 -1.47 17.02
CA TYR A 6 16.50 -1.64 17.32
C TYR A 6 15.67 -0.43 16.88
N LEU A 7 16.13 0.79 17.20
CA LEU A 7 15.44 2.01 16.79
C LEU A 7 15.43 2.19 15.27
N ASN A 8 16.53 1.87 14.59
CA ASN A 8 16.58 1.89 13.12
C ASN A 8 15.56 0.91 12.51
N SER A 9 15.50 -0.32 13.00
CA SER A 9 14.54 -1.34 12.55
C SER A 9 13.10 -0.93 12.84
N LEU A 10 12.82 -0.35 14.01
CA LEU A 10 11.49 0.14 14.38
C LEU A 10 11.04 1.29 13.50
N LEU A 11 11.90 2.27 13.25
CA LEU A 11 11.61 3.38 12.34
C LEU A 11 11.43 2.89 10.91
N TYR A 12 12.27 1.96 10.46
CA TYR A 12 12.19 1.36 9.15
C TYR A 12 10.86 0.61 8.94
N ALA A 13 10.52 -0.31 9.84
CA ALA A 13 9.28 -1.06 9.78
C ALA A 13 8.06 -0.15 9.95
N GLY A 14 8.10 0.81 10.88
CA GLY A 14 7.01 1.74 11.14
C GLY A 14 6.72 2.66 9.94
N VAL A 15 7.74 3.39 9.46
CA VAL A 15 7.59 4.32 8.33
C VAL A 15 7.28 3.56 7.04
N GLY A 16 8.00 2.46 6.77
CA GLY A 16 7.77 1.64 5.59
C GLY A 16 6.35 1.07 5.55
N ALA A 17 5.86 0.55 6.68
CA ALA A 17 4.50 0.03 6.77
C ALA A 17 3.43 1.12 6.61
N ALA A 18 3.63 2.30 7.21
CA ALA A 18 2.68 3.41 7.09
C ALA A 18 2.58 3.92 5.65
N LEU A 19 3.72 4.10 4.98
CA LEU A 19 3.76 4.53 3.58
C LEU A 19 3.17 3.47 2.65
N CYS A 20 3.53 2.20 2.85
CA CYS A 20 2.97 1.09 2.08
C CYS A 20 1.45 0.99 2.28
N ALA A 21 0.96 1.06 3.51
CA ALA A 21 -0.48 1.04 3.80
C ALA A 21 -1.19 2.23 3.13
N PHE A 22 -0.59 3.41 3.14
CA PHE A 22 -1.12 4.58 2.44
C PHE A 22 -1.23 4.34 0.93
N VAL A 23 -0.17 3.85 0.29
CA VAL A 23 -0.17 3.52 -1.15
C VAL A 23 -1.21 2.45 -1.47
N CYS A 24 -1.30 1.41 -0.64
CA CYS A 24 -2.29 0.35 -0.76
C CYS A 24 -3.72 0.89 -0.67
N VAL A 25 -4.02 1.72 0.33
CA VAL A 25 -5.34 2.32 0.53
C VAL A 25 -5.69 3.27 -0.62
N ALA A 26 -4.77 4.11 -1.07
CA ALA A 26 -5.00 4.99 -2.23
C ALA A 26 -5.33 4.18 -3.50
N ALA A 27 -4.58 3.11 -3.77
CA ALA A 27 -4.81 2.23 -4.91
C ALA A 27 -6.14 1.46 -4.76
N GLY A 28 -6.38 0.83 -3.61
CA GLY A 28 -7.60 0.08 -3.33
C GLY A 28 -8.85 0.96 -3.38
N TYR A 29 -8.77 2.18 -2.83
CA TYR A 29 -9.81 3.20 -2.95
C TYR A 29 -10.09 3.53 -4.42
N THR A 30 -9.04 3.73 -5.21
CA THR A 30 -9.18 4.02 -6.64
C THR A 30 -9.87 2.88 -7.40
N PHE A 31 -9.45 1.64 -7.15
CA PHE A 31 -10.07 0.42 -7.69
C PHE A 31 -11.47 0.15 -7.11
N HIS A 32 -11.88 0.79 -6.02
CA HIS A 32 -13.25 0.67 -5.54
C HIS A 32 -14.13 1.78 -6.14
N VAL A 33 -13.77 3.03 -5.86
CA VAL A 33 -14.58 4.24 -6.08
C VAL A 33 -14.66 4.67 -7.53
N TYR A 34 -13.55 4.65 -8.27
CA TYR A 34 -13.55 5.20 -9.63
C TYR A 34 -13.89 4.15 -10.68
N ARG A 35 -14.53 4.63 -11.76
CA ARG A 35 -14.76 3.86 -12.98
C ARG A 35 -13.78 4.36 -14.04
N PHE A 36 -12.93 3.48 -14.53
CA PHE A 36 -11.95 3.78 -15.58
C PHE A 36 -11.77 2.55 -16.48
N PRO A 37 -11.35 2.74 -17.74
CA PRO A 37 -11.17 1.62 -18.67
C PRO A 37 -10.16 0.60 -18.12
N ALA A 38 -10.41 -0.68 -18.37
CA ALA A 38 -9.56 -1.81 -17.95
C ALA A 38 -9.37 -2.00 -16.43
N LYS A 39 -10.17 -1.32 -15.58
CA LYS A 39 -10.15 -1.44 -14.11
C LYS A 39 -10.03 -2.88 -13.60
N GLU A 40 -10.90 -3.79 -14.04
CA GLU A 40 -10.87 -5.18 -13.57
C GLU A 40 -9.68 -5.98 -14.14
N LYS A 41 -9.18 -5.64 -15.34
CA LYS A 41 -7.96 -6.26 -15.88
C LYS A 41 -6.72 -5.86 -15.07
N LEU A 42 -6.60 -4.57 -14.75
CA LEU A 42 -5.52 -4.04 -13.93
C LEU A 42 -5.60 -4.58 -12.50
N PHE A 43 -6.79 -4.72 -11.94
CA PHE A 43 -6.95 -5.38 -10.65
C PHE A 43 -6.61 -6.88 -10.72
N GLY A 44 -6.95 -7.55 -11.82
CA GLY A 44 -6.51 -8.92 -12.09
C GLY A 44 -4.98 -9.05 -12.07
N LEU A 45 -4.24 -8.06 -12.59
CA LEU A 45 -2.78 -8.02 -12.50
C LEU A 45 -2.29 -7.88 -11.05
N VAL A 46 -2.97 -7.07 -10.23
CA VAL A 46 -2.68 -6.98 -8.79
C VAL A 46 -2.86 -8.35 -8.13
N LEU A 47 -3.96 -9.05 -8.43
CA LEU A 47 -4.21 -10.39 -7.89
C LEU A 47 -3.16 -11.40 -8.33
N LEU A 48 -2.70 -11.36 -9.58
CA LEU A 48 -1.58 -12.19 -10.03
C LEU A 48 -0.31 -11.90 -9.23
N GLY A 49 -0.05 -10.63 -8.90
CA GLY A 49 1.07 -10.24 -8.03
C GLY A 49 1.02 -10.86 -6.63
N VAL A 50 -0.18 -11.11 -6.09
CA VAL A 50 -0.35 -11.80 -4.79
C VAL A 50 0.13 -13.26 -4.86
N LEU A 51 0.03 -13.90 -6.03
CA LEU A 51 0.42 -15.29 -6.23
C LEU A 51 1.93 -15.47 -6.41
N VAL A 52 2.68 -14.39 -6.62
CA VAL A 52 4.12 -14.44 -6.87
C VAL A 52 4.86 -14.68 -5.54
N PRO A 53 5.64 -15.76 -5.40
CA PRO A 53 6.43 -15.99 -4.20
C PRO A 53 7.53 -14.93 -4.07
N THR A 54 7.55 -14.22 -2.95
CA THR A 54 8.52 -13.13 -2.70
C THR A 54 9.97 -13.61 -2.72
N THR A 55 10.22 -14.85 -2.31
CA THR A 55 11.54 -15.48 -2.36
C THR A 55 12.06 -15.65 -3.79
N ALA A 56 11.19 -15.89 -4.77
CA ALA A 56 11.60 -15.98 -6.18
C ALA A 56 11.99 -14.61 -6.76
N LEU A 57 11.53 -13.52 -6.16
CA LEU A 57 11.86 -12.15 -6.56
C LEU A 57 13.20 -11.66 -6.00
N ALA A 58 13.83 -12.38 -5.07
CA ALA A 58 15.06 -11.95 -4.42
C ALA A 58 16.21 -11.70 -5.42
N LEU A 59 16.47 -12.67 -6.32
CA LEU A 59 17.52 -12.53 -7.33
C LEU A 59 17.23 -11.42 -8.34
N PRO A 60 16.02 -11.34 -8.97
CA PRO A 60 15.65 -10.21 -9.82
C PRO A 60 15.81 -8.85 -9.15
N MET A 61 15.36 -8.71 -7.89
CA MET A 61 15.48 -7.45 -7.14
C MET A 61 16.94 -7.09 -6.87
N TYR A 62 17.78 -8.06 -6.52
CA TYR A 62 19.22 -7.83 -6.37
C TYR A 62 19.87 -7.37 -7.68
N LEU A 63 19.57 -8.02 -8.80
CA LEU A 63 20.11 -7.63 -10.11
C LEU A 63 19.67 -6.22 -10.51
N LEU A 64 18.42 -5.83 -10.21
CA LEU A 64 17.94 -4.46 -10.42
C LEU A 64 18.68 -3.46 -9.52
N ALA A 65 18.83 -3.76 -8.22
CA ALA A 65 19.58 -2.91 -7.30
C ALA A 65 21.04 -2.75 -7.73
N SER A 66 21.66 -3.81 -8.25
CA SER A 66 23.04 -3.82 -8.77
C SER A 66 23.19 -2.93 -9.99
N LYS A 67 22.28 -3.05 -10.96
CA LYS A 67 22.27 -2.18 -12.15
C LYS A 67 22.12 -0.70 -11.81
N VAL A 68 21.36 -0.36 -10.77
CA VAL A 68 21.13 1.02 -10.33
C VAL A 68 22.19 1.49 -9.32
N GLY A 69 23.12 0.62 -8.91
CA GLY A 69 24.20 0.96 -7.98
C GLY A 69 23.78 1.19 -6.53
N VAL A 70 22.60 0.69 -6.13
CA VAL A 70 22.02 0.87 -4.79
C VAL A 70 22.18 -0.36 -3.89
N VAL A 71 22.94 -1.37 -4.32
CA VAL A 71 23.24 -2.56 -3.51
C VAL A 71 23.90 -2.15 -2.19
N ASN A 72 23.57 -2.88 -1.11
CA ASN A 72 24.02 -2.61 0.25
C ASN A 72 23.59 -1.23 0.79
N THR A 73 22.54 -0.63 0.24
CA THR A 73 21.95 0.61 0.76
C THR A 73 20.54 0.36 1.30
N PHE A 74 20.10 1.26 2.18
CA PHE A 74 18.72 1.33 2.68
C PHE A 74 17.67 1.26 1.55
N TRP A 75 17.91 1.96 0.45
CA TRP A 75 16.96 2.11 -0.65
C TRP A 75 16.69 0.81 -1.40
N ALA A 76 17.65 -0.11 -1.45
CA ALA A 76 17.48 -1.41 -2.10
C ALA A 76 16.41 -2.28 -1.43
N VAL A 77 16.09 -2.03 -0.17
CA VAL A 77 15.08 -2.78 0.58
C VAL A 77 13.84 -1.94 0.87
N PHE A 78 14.01 -0.66 1.20
CA PHE A 78 12.90 0.24 1.54
C PHE A 78 11.93 0.43 0.37
N LEU A 79 12.43 0.78 -0.83
CA LEU A 79 11.55 1.09 -1.96
C LEU A 79 10.69 -0.10 -2.39
N PRO A 80 11.23 -1.32 -2.56
CA PRO A 80 10.40 -2.49 -2.86
C PRO A 80 9.33 -2.77 -1.80
N SER A 81 9.63 -2.51 -0.51
CA SER A 81 8.69 -2.74 0.59
C SER A 81 7.45 -1.84 0.56
N LEU A 82 7.46 -0.75 -0.23
CA LEU A 82 6.30 0.14 -0.38
C LEU A 82 5.24 -0.42 -1.35
N VAL A 83 5.57 -1.49 -2.07
CA VAL A 83 4.68 -2.13 -3.06
C VAL A 83 4.21 -3.47 -2.52
N ASN A 84 2.92 -3.55 -2.18
CA ASN A 84 2.32 -4.78 -1.66
C ASN A 84 0.98 -5.08 -2.38
N PRO A 85 0.96 -6.02 -3.34
CA PRO A 85 -0.26 -6.40 -4.05
C PRO A 85 -1.38 -6.93 -3.12
N PHE A 86 -1.02 -7.66 -2.06
CA PHE A 86 -1.98 -8.16 -1.08
C PHE A 86 -2.62 -7.01 -0.29
N GLY A 87 -1.83 -5.99 0.07
CA GLY A 87 -2.33 -4.77 0.70
C GLY A 87 -3.31 -4.00 -0.20
N VAL A 88 -3.04 -3.89 -1.50
CA VAL A 88 -3.97 -3.27 -2.47
C VAL A 88 -5.28 -4.06 -2.59
N TYR A 89 -5.19 -5.39 -2.64
CA TYR A 89 -6.36 -6.27 -2.63
C TYR A 89 -7.23 -6.04 -1.39
N LEU A 90 -6.63 -6.10 -0.19
CA LEU A 90 -7.33 -5.86 1.07
C LEU A 90 -7.93 -4.46 1.11
N ALA A 91 -7.19 -3.44 0.68
CA ALA A 91 -7.68 -2.08 0.61
C ALA A 91 -8.93 -1.95 -0.25
N ARG A 92 -8.99 -2.61 -1.41
CA ARG A 92 -10.20 -2.62 -2.25
C ARG A 92 -11.39 -3.26 -1.54
N VAL A 93 -11.16 -4.37 -0.84
CA VAL A 93 -12.20 -5.06 -0.04
C VAL A 93 -12.72 -4.14 1.06
N PHE A 94 -11.83 -3.53 1.85
CA PHE A 94 -12.21 -2.61 2.92
C PHE A 94 -12.93 -1.37 2.39
N CYS A 95 -12.46 -0.77 1.28
CA CYS A 95 -13.14 0.35 0.66
C CYS A 95 -14.57 -0.03 0.25
N GLY A 96 -14.77 -1.24 -0.29
CA GLY A 96 -16.10 -1.73 -0.64
C GLY A 96 -17.04 -1.99 0.54
N GLY A 97 -16.49 -2.31 1.71
CA GLY A 97 -17.28 -2.45 2.93
C GLY A 97 -17.54 -1.13 3.69
N TYR A 98 -16.63 -0.15 3.57
CA TYR A 98 -16.64 1.04 4.44
C TYR A 98 -17.00 2.34 3.74
N VAL A 99 -16.99 2.43 2.40
CA VAL A 99 -17.22 3.68 1.67
C VAL A 99 -18.49 3.56 0.82
N PRO A 100 -19.67 3.98 1.34
CA PRO A 100 -20.91 3.99 0.57
C PRO A 100 -20.84 5.02 -0.55
N GLY A 101 -21.47 4.72 -1.70
CA GLY A 101 -21.55 5.64 -2.84
C GLY A 101 -22.24 6.97 -2.49
N GLU A 102 -23.27 6.93 -1.63
CA GLU A 102 -24.05 8.10 -1.21
C GLU A 102 -23.19 9.18 -0.53
N VAL A 103 -22.20 8.78 0.28
CA VAL A 103 -21.30 9.72 0.97
C VAL A 103 -20.36 10.41 -0.04
N LEU A 104 -19.97 9.68 -1.09
CA LEU A 104 -19.15 10.24 -2.17
C LEU A 104 -19.95 11.21 -3.02
N GLU A 105 -21.20 10.88 -3.34
CA GLU A 105 -22.12 11.78 -4.05
C GLU A 105 -22.39 13.05 -3.24
N ALA A 106 -22.68 12.93 -1.95
CA ALA A 106 -22.85 14.07 -1.04
C ALA A 106 -21.60 14.98 -1.04
N SER A 107 -20.40 14.39 -0.97
CA SER A 107 -19.15 15.17 -1.02
C SER A 107 -18.99 16.00 -2.30
N ARG A 108 -19.45 15.46 -3.44
CA ARG A 108 -19.42 16.16 -4.73
C ARG A 108 -20.47 17.26 -4.80
N MET A 109 -21.65 17.04 -4.22
CA MET A 109 -22.69 18.06 -4.10
C MET A 109 -22.22 19.25 -3.24
N ASP A 110 -21.42 18.97 -2.20
CA ASP A 110 -20.76 19.98 -1.36
C ASP A 110 -19.55 20.67 -2.04
N GLY A 111 -19.27 20.33 -3.31
CA GLY A 111 -18.18 20.92 -4.08
C GLY A 111 -16.78 20.44 -3.69
N ALA A 112 -16.65 19.33 -2.94
CA ALA A 112 -15.35 18.76 -2.64
C ALA A 112 -14.75 18.09 -3.89
N GLY A 113 -13.52 18.48 -4.24
CA GLY A 113 -12.74 17.80 -5.27
C GLY A 113 -12.27 16.41 -4.82
N GLU A 114 -11.95 15.54 -5.77
CA GLU A 114 -11.66 14.12 -5.52
C GLU A 114 -10.52 13.87 -4.51
N LEU A 115 -9.45 14.67 -4.56
CA LEU A 115 -8.36 14.58 -3.58
C LEU A 115 -8.83 14.95 -2.17
N ARG A 116 -9.67 15.98 -2.05
CA ARG A 116 -10.27 16.38 -0.77
C ARG A 116 -11.18 15.27 -0.26
N THR A 117 -12.06 14.72 -1.10
CA THR A 117 -12.95 13.61 -0.77
C THR A 117 -12.18 12.40 -0.26
N PHE A 118 -11.08 12.02 -0.92
CA PHE A 118 -10.20 10.96 -0.43
C PHE A 118 -9.67 11.24 0.98
N TRP A 119 -9.07 12.42 1.22
CA TRP A 119 -8.45 12.71 2.52
C TRP A 119 -9.46 12.95 3.65
N SER A 120 -10.58 13.63 3.37
CA SER A 120 -11.55 14.03 4.40
C SER A 120 -12.59 12.96 4.71
N ILE A 121 -12.87 12.05 3.76
CA ILE A 121 -13.93 11.04 3.88
C ILE A 121 -13.34 9.65 3.67
N GLY A 122 -12.84 9.36 2.46
CA GLY A 122 -12.43 8.00 2.07
C GLY A 122 -11.41 7.37 3.00
N LEU A 123 -10.28 8.04 3.22
CA LEU A 123 -9.20 7.57 4.08
C LEU A 123 -9.67 7.43 5.54
N ARG A 124 -10.50 8.35 6.04
CA ARG A 124 -11.04 8.31 7.41
C ARG A 124 -11.96 7.12 7.65
N MET A 125 -12.85 6.85 6.70
CA MET A 125 -13.76 5.70 6.77
C MET A 125 -13.00 4.37 6.65
N VAL A 126 -11.90 4.34 5.91
CA VAL A 126 -11.07 3.14 5.69
C VAL A 126 -9.95 3.01 6.73
N MET A 127 -9.86 3.89 7.74
CA MET A 127 -8.82 3.81 8.79
C MET A 127 -8.69 2.43 9.46
N PRO A 128 -9.77 1.70 9.78
CA PRO A 128 -9.65 0.34 10.31
C PRO A 128 -8.92 -0.62 9.34
N GLY A 129 -9.21 -0.50 8.04
CA GLY A 129 -8.53 -1.24 6.98
C GLY A 129 -7.07 -0.81 6.80
N PHE A 130 -6.79 0.49 6.89
CA PHE A 130 -5.44 1.04 6.87
C PHE A 130 -4.58 0.44 7.99
N VAL A 131 -5.10 0.41 9.23
CA VAL A 131 -4.38 -0.16 10.38
C VAL A 131 -4.10 -1.65 10.18
N THR A 132 -5.04 -2.39 9.61
CA THR A 132 -4.85 -3.82 9.31
C THR A 132 -3.71 -4.04 8.32
N ILE A 133 -3.70 -3.29 7.21
CA ILE A 133 -2.64 -3.35 6.20
C ILE A 133 -1.29 -2.91 6.79
N PHE A 134 -1.29 -1.85 7.60
CA PHE A 134 -0.11 -1.39 8.33
C PHE A 134 0.48 -2.51 9.19
N LEU A 135 -0.33 -3.21 9.99
CA LEU A 135 0.16 -4.25 10.89
C LEU A 135 0.75 -5.45 10.13
N PHE A 136 0.10 -5.88 9.04
CA PHE A 136 0.65 -6.92 8.17
C PHE A 136 1.99 -6.50 7.57
N GLN A 137 2.07 -5.27 7.04
CA GLN A 137 3.30 -4.79 6.43
C GLN A 137 4.40 -4.55 7.45
N PHE A 138 4.07 -4.02 8.63
CA PHE A 138 5.03 -3.82 9.72
C PHE A 138 5.69 -5.14 10.10
N THR A 139 4.89 -6.19 10.29
CA THR A 139 5.39 -7.52 10.61
C THR A 139 6.27 -8.08 9.50
N ALA A 140 5.87 -7.87 8.24
CA ALA A 140 6.65 -8.31 7.08
C ALA A 140 8.01 -7.61 6.97
N ILE A 141 8.04 -6.28 7.17
CA ILE A 141 9.29 -5.49 7.13
C ILE A 141 10.17 -5.79 8.34
N TRP A 142 9.58 -5.96 9.53
CA TRP A 142 10.31 -6.26 10.76
C TRP A 142 11.08 -7.59 10.70
N ASN A 143 10.51 -8.58 10.00
CA ASN A 143 11.09 -9.93 9.88
C ASN A 143 12.07 -10.10 8.72
N ASN A 144 12.35 -9.04 7.95
CA ASN A 144 13.24 -9.05 6.78
C ASN A 144 14.55 -8.34 7.10
#